data_AF-A0A9E4SMM2-F1
#
_entry.id   AF-A0A9E4SMM2-F1
#
_cell.length_a   1.000
_cell.length_b   1.000
_cell.length_c   1.000
_cell.angle_alpha   90.00
_cell.angle_beta   90.00
_cell.angle_gamma   90.00
#
_symmetry.space_group_name_H-M   'P 1'
#
loop_
_entity.id
_entity.type
_entity.pdbx_description
1 polymer ?
#
loop_
_entity_poly.entity_id
_entity_poly.type
_entity_poly.pdbx_seq_one_letter_code
_entity_poly.pdbx_strand_id
1 'polypeptide(L)'
;MKRSASWKIITALFAATTVVYAYKTKQSHGTFLGVPFDFRMPTWERFKQSFWNPEDPRVFTPRPFGIGWGVNIPQVLKRVEAGKEDLRRLRQ
;
A
#
# COMPACT_ATOMS: atom_id res chain seq x y z
N MET A 1 19.82 16.67 -21.06
CA MET A 1 20.00 16.19 -19.66
C MET A 1 18.85 15.26 -19.27
N LYS A 2 19.00 13.93 -19.37
CA LYS A 2 17.97 12.96 -18.97
C LYS A 2 18.04 12.69 -17.46
N ARG A 3 17.32 13.47 -16.64
CA ARG A 3 17.19 13.29 -15.19
C ARG A 3 16.20 12.17 -14.79
N SER A 4 16.09 11.08 -15.56
CA SER A 4 15.05 10.05 -15.32
C SER A 4 15.51 8.85 -14.47
N ALA A 5 16.81 8.75 -14.16
CA ALA A 5 17.39 7.56 -13.54
C ALA A 5 17.48 7.59 -11.99
N SER A 6 17.36 8.76 -11.35
CA SER A 6 17.72 8.93 -9.93
C SER A 6 16.75 8.28 -8.93
N TRP A 7 15.44 8.28 -9.20
CA TRP A 7 14.46 7.76 -8.25
C TRP A 7 14.43 6.23 -8.20
N LYS A 8 14.72 5.55 -9.33
CA LYS A 8 14.77 4.09 -9.39
C LYS A 8 15.85 3.52 -8.47
N ILE A 9 17.00 4.20 -8.38
CA ILE A 9 18.10 3.82 -7.50
C ILE A 9 17.66 3.92 -6.03
N ILE A 10 17.00 5.03 -5.66
CA ILE A 10 16.49 5.23 -4.30
C ILE A 10 15.48 4.13 -3.94
N THR A 11 14.52 3.83 -4.82
CA THR A 11 13.54 2.77 -4.60
C THR A 11 14.19 1.38 -4.48
N ALA A 12 15.17 1.08 -5.33
CA ALA A 12 15.90 -0.18 -5.28
C ALA A 12 16.70 -0.33 -3.97
N LEU A 13 17.39 0.72 -3.54
CA LEU A 13 18.13 0.74 -2.28
C LEU A 13 17.19 0.58 -1.08
N PHE A 14 16.04 1.26 -1.07
CA PHE A 14 15.03 1.10 -0.02
C PHE A 14 14.51 -0.33 0.03
N ALA A 15 14.17 -0.92 -1.11
CA ALA A 15 13.67 -2.29 -1.20
C ALA A 15 14.72 -3.29 -0.71
N ALA A 16 15.97 -3.16 -1.18
CA ALA A 16 17.08 -4.00 -0.75
C ALA A 16 17.33 -3.89 0.76
N THR A 17 17.31 -2.67 1.30
CA THR A 17 17.48 -2.43 2.75
C THR A 17 16.36 -3.07 3.56
N THR A 18 15.11 -2.99 3.09
CA THR A 18 13.96 -3.63 3.75
C THR A 18 14.09 -5.15 3.75
N VAL A 19 14.52 -5.76 2.64
CA VAL A 19 14.77 -7.21 2.54
C VAL A 19 15.90 -7.63 3.48
N VAL A 20 17.01 -6.89 3.51
CA VAL A 20 18.15 -7.15 4.41
C VAL A 20 17.71 -7.02 5.87
N TYR A 21 16.94 -5.99 6.20
CA TYR A 21 16.36 -5.81 7.54
C TYR A 21 15.53 -7.04 7.93
N ALA A 22 14.57 -7.42 7.10
CA ALA A 22 13.68 -8.57 7.35
C ALA A 22 14.46 -9.89 7.52
N TYR A 23 15.49 -10.11 6.71
CA TYR A 23 16.38 -11.26 6.84
C TYR A 23 17.16 -11.25 8.16
N LYS A 24 17.78 -10.12 8.52
CA LYS A 24 18.56 -9.97 9.76
C LYS A 24 17.72 -10.12 11.01
N THR A 25 16.48 -9.63 11.01
CA THR A 25 15.55 -9.75 12.14
C THR A 25 14.74 -11.03 12.13
N LYS A 26 14.91 -11.90 11.11
CA LYS A 26 14.14 -13.13 10.89
C LYS A 26 12.62 -12.88 10.86
N GLN A 27 12.21 -11.72 10.34
CA GLN A 27 10.80 -11.35 10.20
C GLN A 27 10.32 -11.64 8.78
N SER A 28 9.23 -12.40 8.66
CA SER A 28 8.57 -12.60 7.36
C SER A 28 7.55 -11.49 7.03
N HIS A 29 7.17 -10.67 8.00
CA HIS A 29 6.30 -9.52 7.82
C HIS A 29 6.52 -8.49 8.92
N GLY A 30 6.13 -7.23 8.67
CA GLY A 30 6.31 -6.15 9.64
C GLY A 30 6.21 -4.79 8.99
N THR A 31 6.88 -3.81 9.60
CA THR A 31 7.04 -2.48 9.02
C THR A 31 8.52 -2.10 9.05
N PHE A 32 8.97 -1.37 8.03
CA PHE A 32 10.29 -0.76 7.96
C PHE A 32 10.13 0.72 7.62
N LEU A 33 10.57 1.60 8.52
CA LEU A 33 10.37 3.06 8.41
C LEU A 33 8.90 3.44 8.13
N GLY A 34 7.95 2.75 8.78
CA GLY A 34 6.51 2.95 8.60
C GLY A 34 5.91 2.30 7.34
N VAL A 35 6.73 1.78 6.43
CA VAL A 35 6.28 1.06 5.23
C VAL A 35 6.06 -0.41 5.58
N PRO A 36 4.86 -0.99 5.38
CA PRO A 36 4.61 -2.39 5.68
C PRO A 36 5.35 -3.30 4.69
N PHE A 37 5.75 -4.49 5.13
CA PHE A 37 6.23 -5.54 4.23
C PHE A 37 5.67 -6.90 4.66
N ASP A 38 5.45 -7.78 3.70
CA ASP A 38 5.01 -9.15 3.93
C ASP A 38 5.58 -10.08 2.86
N PHE A 39 6.36 -11.07 3.26
CA PHE A 39 7.02 -12.05 2.38
C PHE A 39 6.43 -13.45 2.56
N ARG A 40 5.31 -13.59 3.27
CA ARG A 40 4.58 -14.87 3.35
C ARG A 40 3.85 -15.11 2.04
N MET A 41 3.74 -16.37 1.63
CA MET A 41 2.98 -16.72 0.42
C MET A 41 1.56 -16.14 0.52
N PRO A 42 1.11 -15.33 -0.45
CA PRO A 42 -0.20 -14.71 -0.37
C PRO A 42 -1.29 -15.76 -0.58
N THR A 43 -2.42 -15.57 0.11
CA THR A 43 -3.63 -16.35 -0.13
C THR A 43 -4.67 -15.46 -0.81
N TRP A 44 -5.65 -16.08 -1.48
CA TRP A 44 -6.75 -15.35 -2.09
C TRP A 44 -7.52 -14.49 -1.08
N GLU A 45 -7.68 -15.01 0.14
CA GLU A 45 -8.30 -14.28 1.24
C GLU A 45 -7.52 -12.99 1.58
N ARG A 46 -6.19 -13.04 1.64
CA ARG A 46 -5.35 -11.86 1.92
C ARG A 46 -5.42 -10.82 0.79
N PHE A 47 -5.54 -11.26 -0.46
CA PHE A 47 -5.80 -10.35 -1.59
C PHE A 47 -7.15 -9.65 -1.42
N LYS A 48 -8.21 -10.39 -1.11
CA LYS A 48 -9.53 -9.82 -0.85
C LYS A 48 -9.49 -8.86 0.34
N GLN A 49 -8.86 -9.22 1.44
CA GLN A 49 -8.73 -8.35 2.62
C GLN A 49 -7.96 -7.05 2.34
N SER A 50 -6.90 -7.09 1.52
CA SER A 50 -6.12 -5.89 1.21
C SER A 50 -6.83 -4.98 0.20
N PHE A 51 -7.37 -5.55 -0.88
CA PHE A 51 -7.86 -4.76 -2.01
C PHE A 51 -9.39 -4.59 -2.05
N TRP A 52 -10.15 -5.48 -1.39
CA TRP A 52 -11.60 -5.53 -1.46
C TRP A 52 -12.24 -5.88 -0.11
N ASN A 53 -12.07 -5.00 0.88
CA ASN A 53 -12.66 -5.16 2.20
C ASN A 53 -13.55 -3.96 2.56
N PRO A 54 -14.85 -4.01 2.24
CA PRO A 54 -15.78 -2.93 2.54
C PRO A 54 -15.91 -2.59 4.03
N GLU A 55 -15.61 -3.56 4.91
CA GLU A 55 -15.71 -3.45 6.37
C GLU A 55 -14.49 -2.77 7.00
N ASP A 56 -13.33 -2.83 6.34
CA ASP A 56 -12.15 -2.07 6.77
C ASP A 56 -12.31 -0.60 6.32
N PRO A 57 -12.32 0.38 7.23
CA PRO A 57 -12.50 1.79 6.87
C PRO A 57 -11.26 2.42 6.21
N ARG A 58 -10.11 1.74 6.22
CA ARG A 58 -8.84 2.26 5.69
C ARG A 58 -8.81 2.20 4.16
N VAL A 59 -8.28 3.27 3.54
CA VAL A 59 -7.97 3.31 2.10
C VAL A 59 -6.68 2.55 1.81
N PHE A 60 -5.65 2.77 2.61
CA PHE A 60 -4.37 2.09 2.50
C PHE A 60 -4.30 0.93 3.48
N THR A 61 -4.08 -0.27 2.95
CA THR A 61 -3.95 -1.50 3.74
C THR A 61 -2.55 -2.08 3.52
N PRO A 62 -2.00 -2.90 4.41
CA PRO A 62 -0.80 -3.66 4.10
C PRO A 62 -1.04 -4.54 2.86
N ARG A 63 -0.07 -4.62 1.93
CA ARG A 63 -0.18 -5.56 0.79
C ARG A 63 -0.14 -7.01 1.27
N PRO A 64 -0.78 -7.94 0.52
CA PRO A 64 -0.71 -9.36 0.84
C PRO A 64 0.68 -9.96 0.59
N PHE A 65 1.49 -9.33 -0.26
CA PHE A 65 2.88 -9.71 -0.55
C PHE A 65 3.72 -8.51 -1.01
N GLY A 66 5.00 -8.51 -0.66
CA GLY A 66 5.99 -7.48 -1.00
C GLY A 66 6.07 -6.35 0.02
N ILE A 67 6.68 -5.24 -0.40
CA ILE A 67 6.92 -4.04 0.43
C ILE A 67 5.97 -2.93 -0.01
N GLY A 68 5.20 -2.35 0.90
CA GLY A 68 4.31 -1.21 0.68
C GLY A 68 2.83 -1.51 0.92
N TRP A 69 2.01 -0.50 0.65
CA TRP A 69 0.56 -0.54 0.86
C TRP A 69 -0.20 -1.04 -0.38
N GLY A 70 -1.30 -1.75 -0.13
CA GLY A 70 -2.38 -2.00 -1.06
C GLY A 70 -3.43 -0.89 -0.96
N VAL A 71 -4.43 -0.96 -1.85
CA VAL A 71 -5.49 0.03 -1.94
C VAL A 71 -6.83 -0.68 -1.85
N ASN A 72 -7.61 -0.33 -0.83
CA ASN A 72 -8.96 -0.85 -0.62
C ASN A 72 -9.95 -0.11 -1.53
N ILE A 73 -10.29 -0.74 -2.66
CA ILE A 73 -11.08 -0.12 -3.73
C ILE A 73 -12.47 0.34 -3.25
N PRO A 74 -13.25 -0.46 -2.50
CA PRO A 74 -14.51 0.00 -1.91
C PRO A 74 -14.41 1.33 -1.15
N GLN A 75 -13.34 1.51 -0.38
CA GLN A 75 -13.14 2.71 0.44
C GLN A 75 -12.70 3.93 -0.35
N VAL A 76 -11.96 3.73 -1.45
CA VAL A 76 -11.65 4.79 -2.41
C VAL A 76 -12.93 5.28 -3.06
N LEU A 77 -13.76 4.37 -3.56
CA LEU A 77 -15.01 4.72 -4.25
C LEU A 77 -15.97 5.49 -3.33
N LYS A 78 -16.14 5.04 -2.08
CA LYS A 78 -16.96 5.74 -1.08
C LYS A 78 -16.51 7.19 -0.87
N ARG A 79 -15.20 7.43 -0.75
CA ARG A 79 -14.64 8.79 -0.52
C ARG A 79 -14.73 9.66 -1.76
N VAL A 80 -14.53 9.10 -2.94
CA VAL A 80 -14.71 9.82 -4.21
C VAL A 80 -16.16 10.26 -4.38
N GLU A 81 -17.13 9.39 -4.07
CA GLU A 81 -18.54 9.73 -4.17
C GLU A 81 -18.95 10.82 -3.16
N ALA A 82 -18.50 10.71 -1.91
CA ALA A 82 -18.72 11.76 -0.91
C ALA A 82 -18.17 13.11 -1.37
N GLY A 83 -16.93 13.15 -1.90
CA GLY A 83 -16.35 14.38 -2.41
C GLY A 83 -17.09 14.97 -3.62
N LYS A 84 -17.62 14.14 -4.52
CA LYS A 84 -18.45 14.61 -5.65
C LYS A 84 -19.74 15.26 -5.17
N GLU A 85 -20.36 14.70 -4.14
CA GLU A 85 -21.58 15.25 -3.55
C GLU A 85 -21.31 16.61 -2.87
N ASP A 86 -20.20 16.73 -2.13
CA ASP A 86 -19.80 18.01 -1.53
C ASP A 86 -19.55 19.09 -2.60
N LEU A 87 -18.89 18.74 -3.70
CA LEU A 87 -18.67 19.65 -4.82
C LEU A 87 -19.99 20.05 -5.52
N ARG A 88 -20.97 19.15 -5.58
CA ARG A 88 -22.30 19.43 -6.13
C ARG A 88 -23.03 20.45 -5.25
N ARG A 89 -22.93 20.33 -3.93
CA ARG A 89 -23.54 21.27 -2.97
C ARG A 89 -22.94 22.66 -3.05
N LEU A 90 -21.62 22.79 -3.22
CA LEU A 90 -20.96 24.10 -3.35
C LEU A 90 -21.30 24.85 -4.63
N ARG A 91 -21.85 24.17 -5.64
CA ARG A 91 -22.24 24.76 -6.92
C ARG A 91 -23.68 25.29 -6.92
N GLN A 92 -24.49 24.87 -5.95
CA GLN A 92 -25.88 25.33 -5.76
C GLN A 92 -25.91 26.51 -4.79
#